data_AF-A0AAW1BNY0-F1
#
_entry.id   AF-A0AAW1BNY0-F1
#
_cell.length_a   1.000
_cell.length_b   1.000
_cell.length_c   1.000
_cell.angle_alpha   90.00
_cell.angle_beta   90.00
_cell.angle_gamma   90.00
#
_symmetry.space_group_name_H-M   'P 1'
#
loop_
_entity.id
_entity.type
_entity.pdbx_description
1 polymer ?
#
loop_
_entity_poly.entity_id
_entity_poly.type
_entity_poly.pdbx_seq_one_letter_code
_entity_poly.pdbx_strand_id
1 'polypeptide(L)'
;MDVLLKLGLFWLLLIGLCGGAMDECADEQSGRPQRCMPEFVNAAFNATVVATNTCGSPAEEYCVQTGVTGVTKSCHLCDASQPHLQHSAAFLTDYNNQADTTWWQSQTMLAGVQYPNTINLTLHLGEWHQPGGAGVD
;
A
#
# COMPACT_ATOMS: atom_id res chain seq x y z
N MET A 1 -6.32 -14.53 55.78
CA MET A 1 -6.30 -13.25 55.02
C MET A 1 -5.89 -13.42 53.56
N ASP A 2 -5.32 -14.56 53.16
CA ASP A 2 -4.71 -14.77 51.84
C ASP A 2 -5.68 -14.90 50.67
N VAL A 3 -6.89 -15.44 50.90
CA VAL A 3 -7.88 -15.65 49.83
C VAL A 3 -8.56 -14.33 49.44
N LEU A 4 -8.88 -13.47 50.41
CA LEU A 4 -9.43 -12.13 50.13
C LEU A 4 -8.43 -11.21 49.44
N LEU A 5 -7.14 -11.29 49.80
CA LEU A 5 -6.10 -10.49 49.14
C LEU A 5 -5.89 -10.93 47.68
N LYS A 6 -5.94 -12.25 47.42
CA LYS A 6 -5.86 -12.82 46.07
C LYS A 6 -7.09 -12.49 45.21
N LEU A 7 -8.29 -12.52 45.78
CA LEU A 7 -9.53 -12.10 45.10
C LEU A 7 -9.51 -10.61 44.76
N GLY A 8 -9.02 -9.77 45.68
CA GLY A 8 -8.87 -8.32 45.45
C GLY A 8 -7.85 -7.98 44.36
N LEU A 9 -6.69 -8.66 44.36
CA LEU A 9 -5.67 -8.53 43.30
C LEU A 9 -6.16 -9.01 41.93
N PHE A 10 -6.99 -10.06 41.89
CA PHE A 10 -7.59 -10.58 40.67
C PHE A 10 -8.61 -9.61 40.06
N TRP A 11 -9.39 -8.93 40.91
CA TRP A 11 -10.33 -7.87 40.48
C TRP A 11 -9.61 -6.61 39.98
N LEU A 12 -8.50 -6.23 40.62
CA LEU A 12 -7.66 -5.11 40.18
C LEU A 12 -6.95 -5.41 38.83
N LEU A 13 -6.61 -6.67 38.54
CA LEU A 13 -6.07 -7.06 37.24
C LEU A 13 -7.11 -7.02 36.11
N LEU A 14 -8.39 -7.22 36.41
CA LEU A 14 -9.48 -7.24 35.42
C LEU A 14 -9.96 -5.83 35.03
N ILE A 15 -9.77 -4.83 35.89
CA ILE A 15 -10.19 -3.43 35.66
C ILE A 15 -9.12 -2.63 34.91
N GLY A 16 -7.90 -3.17 34.75
CA GLY A 16 -6.73 -2.47 34.22
C GLY A 16 -6.49 -2.53 32.71
N LEU A 17 -7.39 -3.13 31.92
CA LEU A 17 -7.32 -3.00 30.45
C LEU A 17 -8.17 -1.80 30.02
N CYS A 18 -7.63 -0.59 30.19
CA CYS A 18 -8.08 0.53 29.39
C CYS A 18 -7.62 0.27 27.95
N GLY A 19 -8.47 -0.41 27.19
CA GLY A 19 -8.31 -0.58 25.75
C GLY A 19 -8.58 0.75 25.09
N GLY A 20 -7.55 1.62 25.01
CA GLY A 20 -7.61 2.82 24.20
C GLY A 20 -7.60 2.45 22.73
N ALA A 21 -8.77 2.09 22.18
CA ALA A 21 -8.98 2.12 20.74
C ALA A 21 -9.12 3.60 20.36
N MET A 22 -8.07 4.18 19.78
CA MET A 22 -8.03 5.58 19.33
C MET A 22 -8.95 5.88 18.12
N ASP A 23 -9.87 4.96 17.81
CA ASP A 23 -10.89 5.13 16.76
C ASP A 23 -12.13 5.86 17.30
N GLU A 24 -12.32 5.91 18.61
CA GLU A 24 -13.46 6.60 19.22
C GLU A 24 -13.17 8.08 19.48
N CYS A 25 -13.97 8.95 18.86
CA CYS A 25 -13.84 10.41 18.98
C CYS A 25 -14.50 10.99 20.24
N ALA A 26 -15.07 10.16 21.11
CA ALA A 26 -15.67 10.56 22.38
C ALA A 26 -15.24 9.61 23.50
N ASP A 27 -15.02 10.15 24.70
CA ASP A 27 -14.72 9.34 25.89
C ASP A 27 -15.98 8.60 26.36
N GLU A 28 -15.95 7.26 26.43
CA GLU A 28 -17.13 6.45 26.78
C GLU A 28 -17.72 6.79 28.16
N GLN A 29 -16.87 7.23 29.11
CA GLN A 29 -17.29 7.47 30.48
C GLN A 29 -17.85 8.88 30.71
N SER A 30 -17.28 9.90 30.06
CA SER A 30 -17.66 11.30 30.24
C SER A 30 -18.37 11.94 29.05
N GLY A 31 -18.43 11.25 27.89
CA GLY A 31 -19.00 11.75 26.65
C GLY A 31 -18.25 12.95 26.06
N ARG A 32 -17.05 13.26 26.55
CA ARG A 32 -16.26 14.40 26.10
C ARG A 32 -15.61 14.12 24.75
N PRO A 33 -15.59 15.09 23.82
CA PRO A 33 -14.89 14.92 22.55
C PRO A 33 -13.39 14.75 22.79
N GLN A 34 -12.79 13.81 22.07
CA GLN A 34 -11.37 13.53 22.08
C GLN A 34 -10.83 13.43 20.65
N ARG A 35 -9.51 13.56 20.49
CA ARG A 35 -8.86 13.41 19.20
C ARG A 35 -8.80 11.93 18.84
N CYS A 36 -9.61 11.52 17.88
CA CYS A 36 -9.50 10.24 17.21
C CYS A 36 -8.57 10.34 16.00
N MET A 37 -7.97 9.21 15.63
CA MET A 37 -7.24 9.06 14.39
C MET A 37 -7.53 7.65 13.87
N PRO A 38 -7.93 7.51 12.59
CA PRO A 38 -8.17 6.19 12.05
C PRO A 38 -6.88 5.37 12.09
N GLU A 39 -7.05 4.06 12.03
CA GLU A 39 -5.90 3.14 11.97
C GLU A 39 -5.01 3.44 10.76
N PHE A 40 -3.72 3.19 10.94
CA PHE A 40 -2.75 3.35 9.86
C PHE A 40 -2.89 2.21 8.86
N VAL A 41 -3.31 2.52 7.64
CA VAL A 41 -3.52 1.56 6.55
C VAL A 41 -2.74 1.94 5.29
N ASN A 42 -2.49 0.97 4.42
CA ASN A 42 -1.99 1.24 3.08
C ASN A 42 -3.13 1.74 2.19
N ALA A 43 -3.22 3.05 2.01
CA ALA A 43 -4.25 3.67 1.16
C ALA A 43 -4.15 3.29 -0.33
N ALA A 44 -3.00 2.77 -0.77
CA ALA A 44 -2.79 2.31 -2.14
C ALA A 44 -3.22 0.85 -2.36
N PHE A 45 -3.43 0.05 -1.31
CA PHE A 45 -3.76 -1.36 -1.47
C PHE A 45 -5.09 -1.53 -2.23
N ASN A 46 -5.07 -2.31 -3.31
CA ASN A 46 -6.21 -2.52 -4.22
C ASN A 46 -6.79 -1.23 -4.85
N ALA A 47 -6.06 -0.12 -4.78
CA ALA A 47 -6.44 1.12 -5.45
C ALA A 47 -6.07 1.04 -6.94
N THR A 48 -6.86 1.71 -7.78
CA THR A 48 -6.61 1.75 -9.22
C THR A 48 -5.49 2.73 -9.55
N VAL A 49 -4.42 2.21 -10.14
CA VAL A 49 -3.32 3.00 -10.69
C VAL A 49 -3.44 3.08 -12.20
N VAL A 50 -3.38 4.28 -12.74
CA VAL A 50 -3.34 4.55 -14.18
C VAL A 50 -1.91 4.90 -14.56
N ALA A 51 -1.31 4.10 -15.45
CA ALA A 51 0.00 4.35 -16.01
C ALA A 51 -0.12 4.88 -17.44
N THR A 52 0.65 5.92 -17.80
CA THR A 52 0.65 6.44 -19.18
C THR A 52 1.34 5.53 -20.18
N ASN A 53 2.14 4.57 -19.70
CA ASN A 53 2.86 3.60 -20.51
C ASN A 53 2.88 2.25 -19.79
N THR A 54 2.78 1.15 -20.53
CA THR A 54 2.90 -0.22 -20.00
C THR A 54 3.35 -1.12 -21.15
N CYS A 55 4.27 -2.03 -20.90
CA CYS A 55 4.76 -2.93 -21.94
C CYS A 55 3.73 -3.99 -22.35
N GLY A 56 3.98 -4.64 -23.50
CA GLY A 56 3.22 -5.82 -23.92
C GLY A 56 2.12 -5.57 -24.95
N SER A 57 1.99 -4.37 -25.52
CA SER A 57 1.10 -4.08 -26.65
C SER A 57 1.73 -3.06 -27.62
N PRO A 58 2.45 -3.51 -28.67
CA PRO A 58 2.73 -4.91 -29.02
C PRO A 58 3.70 -5.61 -28.04
N ALA A 59 3.77 -6.94 -28.09
CA ALA A 59 4.73 -7.71 -27.30
C ALA A 59 6.17 -7.27 -27.62
N GLU A 60 7.00 -7.10 -26.59
CA GLU A 60 8.37 -6.60 -26.73
C GLU A 60 9.37 -7.36 -25.84
N GLU A 61 10.62 -7.44 -26.28
CA GLU A 61 11.70 -8.03 -25.48
C GLU A 61 12.33 -6.95 -24.56
N TYR A 62 12.57 -7.30 -23.31
CA TYR A 62 13.31 -6.49 -22.36
C TYR A 62 14.46 -7.28 -21.76
N CYS A 63 15.56 -6.61 -21.42
CA CYS A 63 16.74 -7.26 -20.82
C CYS A 63 17.07 -6.62 -19.48
N VAL A 64 17.27 -7.46 -18.46
CA VAL A 64 17.58 -7.00 -17.11
C VAL A 64 19.05 -6.59 -17.05
N GLN A 65 19.30 -5.40 -16.51
CA GLN A 65 20.65 -4.87 -16.28
C GLN A 65 21.12 -5.26 -14.87
N THR A 66 21.36 -6.55 -14.63
CA THR A 66 21.97 -6.97 -13.35
C THR A 66 23.44 -6.53 -13.31
N GLY A 67 23.83 -5.77 -12.29
CA GLY A 67 25.19 -5.20 -12.12
C GLY A 67 26.30 -6.19 -11.77
N VAL A 68 26.16 -7.47 -12.14
CA VAL A 68 27.23 -8.47 -11.97
C VAL A 68 28.18 -8.33 -13.16
N THR A 69 29.48 -8.34 -12.90
CA THR A 69 30.60 -8.13 -13.84
C THR A 69 30.75 -9.23 -14.92
N GLY A 70 29.65 -9.82 -15.38
CA GLY A 70 29.57 -10.84 -16.40
C GLY A 70 28.66 -10.41 -17.55
N VAL A 71 29.11 -10.67 -18.78
CA VAL A 71 28.47 -10.30 -20.06
C VAL A 71 27.24 -11.19 -20.37
N THR A 72 26.45 -11.57 -19.38
CA THR A 72 25.23 -12.36 -19.61
C THR A 72 24.01 -11.48 -19.42
N LYS A 73 23.50 -10.95 -20.53
CA LYS A 73 22.20 -10.28 -20.57
C LYS A 73 21.10 -11.34 -20.43
N SER A 74 20.27 -11.27 -19.38
CA SER A 74 19.04 -12.06 -19.29
C SER A 74 17.89 -11.26 -19.90
N CYS A 75 17.40 -11.72 -21.05
CA CYS A 75 16.30 -11.09 -21.76
C CYS A 75 15.03 -11.94 -21.63
N HIS A 76 13.89 -11.26 -21.53
CA HIS A 76 12.57 -11.82 -21.31
C HIS A 76 11.57 -11.09 -22.20
N LEU A 77 10.38 -11.66 -22.39
CA LEU A 77 9.31 -11.07 -23.19
C LEU A 77 8.28 -10.43 -22.27
N CYS A 78 7.86 -9.20 -22.59
CA CYS A 78 6.66 -8.61 -22.03
C CYS A 78 5.53 -8.72 -23.05
N ASP A 79 4.43 -9.36 -22.67
CA ASP A 79 3.26 -9.58 -23.52
C ASP A 79 1.97 -9.45 -22.69
N ALA A 80 1.14 -8.45 -23.00
CA ALA A 80 -0.10 -8.19 -22.28
C ALA A 80 -1.20 -9.24 -22.57
N SER A 81 -1.03 -10.07 -23.61
CA SER A 81 -1.95 -11.16 -23.91
C SER A 81 -1.70 -12.42 -23.08
N GLN A 82 -0.51 -12.53 -22.45
CA GLN A 82 -0.08 -13.69 -21.69
C GLN A 82 0.05 -13.35 -20.20
N PRO A 83 -0.79 -13.92 -19.31
CA PRO A 83 -0.81 -13.54 -17.89
C PRO A 83 0.51 -13.71 -17.13
N HIS A 84 1.40 -14.60 -17.60
CA HIS A 84 2.70 -14.86 -16.98
C HIS A 84 3.83 -13.93 -17.50
N LEU A 85 3.54 -13.13 -18.54
CA LEU A 85 4.46 -12.18 -19.17
C LEU A 85 3.94 -10.74 -19.13
N GLN A 86 2.71 -10.54 -18.61
CA GLN A 86 2.13 -9.21 -18.48
C GLN A 86 2.74 -8.49 -17.27
N HIS A 87 2.85 -7.17 -17.35
CA HIS A 87 3.37 -6.32 -16.28
C HIS A 87 2.47 -5.09 -16.07
N SER A 88 1.20 -5.35 -15.79
CA SER A 88 0.15 -4.33 -15.66
C SER A 88 0.38 -3.40 -14.48
N ALA A 89 -0.14 -2.17 -14.55
CA ALA A 89 -0.14 -1.21 -13.45
C ALA A 89 -0.87 -1.72 -12.19
N ALA A 90 -1.75 -2.72 -12.34
CA ALA A 90 -2.40 -3.40 -11.23
C ALA A 90 -1.42 -4.10 -10.27
N PHE A 91 -0.23 -4.47 -10.75
CA PHE A 91 0.82 -5.09 -9.95
C PHE A 91 1.63 -4.10 -9.09
N LEU A 92 1.20 -2.84 -9.01
CA LEU A 92 1.77 -1.86 -8.06
C LEU A 92 1.02 -1.87 -6.72
N THR A 93 -0.22 -2.34 -6.71
CA THR A 93 -1.15 -2.22 -5.58
C THR A 93 -1.73 -3.55 -5.13
N ASP A 94 -1.26 -4.66 -5.70
CA ASP A 94 -1.61 -6.01 -5.30
C ASP A 94 -0.88 -6.44 -4.01
N TYR A 95 -1.13 -7.68 -3.59
CA TYR A 95 -0.48 -8.24 -2.41
C TYR A 95 0.97 -8.61 -2.74
N ASN A 96 1.91 -7.86 -2.18
CA ASN A 96 3.33 -8.10 -2.39
C ASN A 96 3.83 -9.30 -1.57
N ASN A 97 3.97 -10.45 -2.21
CA ASN A 97 4.61 -11.64 -1.65
C ASN A 97 6.08 -11.71 -2.08
N GLN A 98 7.01 -11.71 -1.11
CA GLN A 98 8.46 -11.73 -1.41
C GLN A 98 8.93 -12.96 -2.20
N ALA A 99 8.20 -14.09 -2.09
CA ALA A 99 8.53 -15.30 -2.84
C ALA A 99 8.13 -15.17 -4.33
N ASP A 100 7.01 -14.47 -4.60
CA ASP A 100 6.37 -14.36 -5.91
C ASP A 100 6.06 -12.89 -6.21
N THR A 101 7.10 -12.07 -6.32
CA THR A 101 6.95 -10.63 -6.53
C THR A 101 6.40 -10.33 -7.92
N THR A 102 5.35 -9.53 -7.97
CA THR A 102 4.78 -8.93 -9.17
C THR A 102 5.32 -7.51 -9.34
N TRP A 103 5.34 -7.00 -10.57
CA TRP A 103 5.73 -5.62 -10.84
C TRP A 103 5.08 -5.08 -12.11
N TRP A 104 4.88 -3.77 -12.13
CA TRP A 104 4.56 -3.03 -13.35
C TRP A 104 5.84 -2.71 -14.13
N GLN A 105 5.75 -2.69 -15.47
CA GLN A 105 6.87 -2.36 -16.33
C GLN A 105 6.46 -1.49 -17.52
N SER A 106 7.24 -0.45 -17.77
CA SER A 106 7.13 0.36 -18.98
C SER A 106 7.73 -0.33 -20.19
N GLN A 107 7.47 0.22 -21.38
CA GLN A 107 8.19 -0.16 -22.57
C GLN A 107 9.69 0.18 -22.46
N THR A 108 10.50 -0.47 -23.30
CA THR A 108 11.95 -0.30 -23.29
C THR A 108 12.39 1.04 -23.92
N MET A 109 13.65 1.42 -23.73
CA MET A 109 14.21 2.59 -24.42
C MET A 109 14.19 2.46 -25.96
N LEU A 110 14.15 1.22 -26.49
CA LEU A 110 14.00 0.98 -27.93
C LEU A 110 12.65 1.50 -28.45
N ALA A 111 11.61 1.47 -27.62
CA ALA A 111 10.29 2.04 -27.91
C ALA A 111 10.23 3.57 -27.73
N GLY A 112 11.36 4.23 -27.45
CA GLY A 112 11.43 5.69 -27.29
C GLY A 112 11.06 6.19 -25.89
N VAL A 113 10.97 5.29 -24.90
CA VAL A 113 10.87 5.66 -23.48
C VAL A 113 12.23 6.15 -22.99
N GLN A 114 12.54 7.40 -23.31
CA GLN A 114 13.75 8.10 -22.92
C GLN A 114 13.47 9.60 -22.90
N TYR A 115 14.25 10.37 -22.14
CA TYR A 115 14.19 11.84 -22.15
C TYR A 115 14.10 12.39 -23.58
N PRO A 116 13.18 13.32 -23.88
CA PRO A 116 12.32 14.07 -22.95
C PRO A 116 11.00 13.37 -22.56
N ASN A 117 10.75 12.16 -23.02
CA ASN A 117 9.51 11.43 -22.71
C ASN A 117 9.52 10.98 -21.24
N THR A 118 8.41 11.24 -20.54
CA THR A 118 8.21 10.84 -19.14
C THR A 118 7.03 9.88 -19.02
N ILE A 119 7.04 9.07 -17.97
CA ILE A 119 5.95 8.16 -17.64
C ILE A 119 5.34 8.61 -16.33
N ASN A 120 4.01 8.67 -16.28
CA ASN A 120 3.27 9.08 -15.10
C ASN A 120 2.50 7.87 -14.55
N LEU A 121 2.53 7.72 -13.23
CA LEU A 121 1.72 6.79 -12.46
C LEU A 121 0.75 7.60 -11.61
N THR A 122 -0.55 7.47 -11.87
CA THR A 122 -1.61 8.20 -11.17
C THR A 122 -2.38 7.24 -10.28
N LEU A 123 -2.27 7.42 -8.97
CA LEU A 123 -3.00 6.65 -7.97
C LEU A 123 -4.27 7.42 -7.57
N HIS A 124 -5.43 6.82 -7.82
CA HIS A 124 -6.70 7.38 -7.39
C HIS A 124 -7.02 6.92 -5.97
N LEU A 125 -6.60 7.73 -5.00
CA LEU A 125 -7.10 7.66 -3.63
C LEU A 125 -8.51 8.28 -3.66
N GLY A 126 -9.52 7.56 -3.18
CA GLY A 126 -10.92 8.01 -3.22
C GLY A 126 -11.17 9.33 -2.47
N GLU A 127 -12.44 9.67 -2.29
CA GLU A 127 -12.85 10.91 -1.63
C GLU A 127 -12.28 11.01 -0.21
N TRP A 128 -11.46 12.03 0.02
CA TRP A 128 -11.02 12.44 1.34
C TRP A 128 -12.05 13.40 1.94
N HIS A 129 -12.93 12.89 2.81
CA HIS A 129 -13.77 13.77 3.62
C HIS A 129 -12.99 14.20 4.86
N GLN A 130 -12.57 15.47 4.93
CA GLN A 130 -12.07 16.05 6.18
C GLN A 130 -13.26 16.37 7.09
N PRO A 131 -13.45 15.71 8.24
CA PRO A 131 -14.46 16.12 9.19
C PRO A 131 -13.90 17.31 9.98
N GLY A 132 -14.50 18.49 9.82
CA GLY A 132 -14.33 19.60 10.76
C GLY A 132 -13.14 20.53 10.50
N GLY A 133 -13.19 21.29 9.42
CA GLY A 133 -12.66 22.65 9.43
C GLY A 133 -13.62 23.54 10.22
N ALA A 134 -13.52 23.56 11.55
CA ALA A 134 -14.19 24.58 12.35
C ALA A 134 -13.52 25.92 12.03
N GLY A 135 -14.28 26.82 11.40
CA GLY A 135 -13.89 28.21 11.20
C GLY A 135 -13.51 28.84 12.53
N VAL A 136 -12.38 29.53 12.52
CA VAL A 136 -12.04 30.55 13.51
C VAL A 136 -12.76 31.80 13.04
N ASP A 137 -13.96 32.04 13.58
CA ASP A 137 -14.62 33.35 13.66
C ASP A 137 -15.13 33.56 15.08
#